data_AF-A0A921BAW9-F1
#
_entry.id   AF-A0A921BAW9-F1
#
_cell.length_a   1.000
_cell.length_b   1.000
_cell.length_c   1.000
_cell.angle_alpha   90.00
_cell.angle_beta   90.00
_cell.angle_gamma   90.00
#
_symmetry.space_group_name_H-M   'P 1'
#
loop_
_entity.id
_entity.type
_entity.pdbx_description
1 polymer ?
#
loop_
_entity_poly.entity_id
_entity_poly.type
_entity_poly.pdbx_seq_one_letter_code
_entity_poly.pdbx_strand_id
1 'polypeptide(L)'
;MEKEFYKGRLKEKFDIEVLVPDEEQRALVHKVIYNELCFGKINDKSRVSYLAIINYLRDQGAQAVILGCTEIALLVSQEDTNVPCMIQPLYMPGRQ
;
A
#
# COMPACT_ATOMS: atom_id res chain seq x y z
N MET A 1 -8.23 0.48 5.22
CA MET A 1 -8.17 1.23 3.93
C MET A 1 -9.45 2.01 3.61
N GLU A 2 -10.59 1.75 4.29
CA GLU A 2 -11.87 2.45 4.04
C GLU A 2 -12.14 3.70 4.87
N LYS A 3 -11.40 3.92 5.98
CA LYS A 3 -11.65 5.10 6.81
C LYS A 3 -11.20 6.38 6.09
N GLU A 4 -12.16 7.27 5.83
CA GLU A 4 -11.97 8.61 5.25
C GLU A 4 -10.90 9.45 5.93
N PHE A 5 -10.54 9.12 7.17
CA PHE A 5 -9.51 9.83 7.94
C PHE A 5 -8.17 9.99 7.21
N TYR A 6 -7.74 9.00 6.42
CA TYR A 6 -6.47 9.08 5.68
C TYR A 6 -6.64 9.68 4.28
N LYS A 7 -7.72 9.34 3.58
CA LYS A 7 -8.01 9.86 2.23
C LYS A 7 -8.37 11.35 2.27
N GLY A 8 -9.25 11.72 3.20
CA GLY A 8 -9.71 13.09 3.43
C GLY A 8 -8.55 14.00 3.82
N ARG A 9 -7.71 13.59 4.78
CA ARG A 9 -6.53 14.39 5.17
C ARG A 9 -5.53 14.63 4.04
N LEU A 10 -5.26 13.63 3.21
CA LEU A 10 -4.32 13.77 2.09
C LEU A 10 -4.88 14.72 1.02
N LYS A 11 -6.18 14.61 0.75
CA LYS A 11 -6.87 15.51 -0.17
C LYS A 11 -6.99 16.94 0.38
N GLU A 12 -7.46 17.10 1.62
CA GLU A 12 -7.69 18.43 2.22
C GLU A 12 -6.41 19.21 2.52
N LYS A 13 -5.31 18.53 2.91
CA LYS A 13 -4.06 19.23 3.28
C LYS A 13 -3.04 19.33 2.15
N PHE A 14 -3.05 18.38 1.21
CA PHE A 14 -2.00 18.27 0.20
C PHE A 14 -2.54 18.18 -1.23
N ASP A 15 -3.87 18.24 -1.43
CA ASP A 15 -4.55 18.10 -2.73
C ASP A 15 -4.17 16.80 -3.47
N ILE A 16 -3.86 15.75 -2.71
CA ILE A 16 -3.48 14.44 -3.25
C ILE A 16 -4.74 13.62 -3.49
N GLU A 17 -4.94 13.19 -4.72
CA GLU A 17 -5.96 12.21 -5.07
C GLU A 17 -5.53 10.80 -4.65
N VAL A 18 -6.39 10.09 -3.93
CA VAL A 18 -6.09 8.76 -3.39
C VAL A 18 -6.90 7.71 -4.12
N LEU A 19 -6.22 6.96 -4.98
CA LEU A 19 -6.76 5.76 -5.60
C LEU A 19 -6.69 4.57 -4.62
N VAL A 20 -7.71 3.72 -4.67
CA VAL A 20 -7.72 2.46 -3.92
C VAL A 20 -7.94 1.27 -4.83
N PRO A 21 -7.37 0.10 -4.50
CA PRO A 21 -7.66 -1.13 -5.22
C PRO A 21 -9.17 -1.43 -5.21
N ASP A 22 -9.62 -2.21 -6.19
CA ASP A 22 -11.01 -2.69 -6.24
C ASP A 22 -11.33 -3.66 -5.07
N GLU A 23 -12.57 -4.13 -4.98
CA GLU A 23 -13.00 -4.98 -3.87
C GLU A 23 -12.28 -6.33 -3.81
N GLU A 24 -12.05 -6.97 -4.96
CA GLU A 24 -11.36 -8.27 -5.03
C GLU A 24 -9.89 -8.13 -4.65
N GLN A 25 -9.23 -7.09 -5.14
CA GLN A 25 -7.85 -6.74 -4.81
C GLN A 25 -7.71 -6.42 -3.32
N ARG A 26 -8.66 -5.68 -2.73
CA ARG A 26 -8.68 -5.41 -1.28
C ARG A 26 -8.86 -6.69 -0.48
N ALA A 27 -9.73 -7.60 -0.91
CA ALA A 27 -9.92 -8.90 -0.26
C ALA A 27 -8.63 -9.74 -0.31
N LEU A 28 -7.92 -9.73 -1.43
CA LEU A 28 -6.62 -10.38 -1.57
C LEU A 28 -5.58 -9.78 -0.63
N VAL A 29 -5.44 -8.45 -0.61
CA VAL A 29 -4.53 -7.74 0.30
C VAL A 29 -4.83 -8.11 1.75
N HIS A 30 -6.10 -8.08 2.14
CA HIS A 30 -6.53 -8.45 3.50
C HIS A 30 -6.16 -9.91 3.83
N LYS A 31 -6.41 -10.83 2.90
CA LYS A 31 -6.07 -12.25 3.06
C LYS A 31 -4.58 -12.48 3.24
N VAL A 32 -3.74 -11.81 2.44
CA VAL A 32 -2.27 -11.92 2.51
C VAL A 32 -1.74 -11.36 3.82
N ILE A 33 -2.24 -10.19 4.26
CA ILE A 33 -1.83 -9.58 5.52
C ILE A 33 -2.08 -10.54 6.69
N TYR A 34 -3.32 -11.02 6.84
CA TYR A 34 -3.68 -11.82 8.01
C TYR A 34 -3.17 -13.26 7.98
N ASN A 35 -3.11 -13.90 6.81
CA ASN A 35 -2.72 -15.31 6.74
C ASN A 35 -1.22 -15.53 6.52
N GLU A 36 -0.50 -14.53 6.01
CA GLU A 36 0.91 -14.66 5.68
C GLU A 36 1.75 -13.67 6.49
N LEU A 37 1.53 -12.36 6.30
CA LEU A 37 2.41 -11.33 6.83
C LEU A 37 2.38 -11.24 8.36
N CYS A 38 1.20 -11.37 8.99
CA CYS A 38 1.07 -11.43 10.45
C CYS A 38 1.79 -12.63 11.09
N PHE A 39 2.06 -13.69 10.31
CA PHE A 39 2.82 -14.86 10.74
C PHE A 39 4.27 -14.83 10.27
N GLY A 40 4.73 -13.72 9.68
CA GLY A 40 6.08 -13.59 9.12
C GLY A 40 6.35 -14.44 7.89
N LYS A 41 5.30 -14.94 7.22
CA LYS A 41 5.45 -15.74 5.99
C LYS A 41 5.49 -14.79 4.79
N ILE A 42 6.56 -14.89 4.01
CA ILE A 42 6.73 -14.13 2.77
C ILE A 42 6.59 -15.11 1.61
N ASN A 43 5.67 -14.82 0.70
CA ASN A 43 5.34 -15.69 -0.42
C ASN A 43 5.49 -14.93 -1.75
N ASP A 44 6.29 -15.48 -2.65
CA ASP A 44 6.54 -14.86 -3.96
C ASP A 44 5.26 -14.72 -4.79
N LYS A 45 4.30 -15.65 -4.64
CA LYS A 45 2.99 -15.54 -5.32
C LYS A 45 2.22 -14.32 -4.83
N SER A 46 2.28 -14.04 -3.54
CA SER A 46 1.64 -12.86 -2.94
C SER A 46 2.34 -11.58 -3.39
N ARG A 47 3.68 -11.59 -3.52
CA ARG A 47 4.42 -10.46 -4.11
C ARG A 47 3.95 -10.17 -5.53
N VAL A 48 3.84 -11.19 -6.38
CA VAL A 48 3.35 -11.02 -7.77
C VAL A 48 1.96 -10.41 -7.80
N SER A 49 1.04 -10.88 -6.94
CA SER A 49 -0.30 -10.29 -6.83
C SER A 49 -0.27 -8.83 -6.40
N TYR A 50 0.60 -8.46 -5.44
CA TYR A 50 0.75 -7.07 -5.03
C TYR A 50 1.31 -6.18 -6.15
N LEU A 51 2.32 -6.67 -6.89
CA LEU A 51 2.86 -5.96 -8.03
C LEU A 51 1.82 -5.78 -9.14
N ALA A 52 0.95 -6.77 -9.36
CA ALA A 52 -0.16 -6.63 -10.29
C ALA A 52 -1.13 -5.52 -9.87
N ILE A 53 -1.46 -5.43 -8.58
CA ILE A 53 -2.30 -4.34 -8.03
C ILE A 53 -1.61 -2.98 -8.20
N ILE A 54 -0.31 -2.89 -7.93
CA ILE A 54 0.47 -1.65 -8.09
C ILE A 54 0.46 -1.19 -9.56
N ASN A 55 0.69 -2.11 -10.49
CA ASN A 55 0.64 -1.80 -11.92
C ASN A 55 -0.77 -1.39 -12.36
N TYR A 56 -1.81 -2.08 -11.88
CA TYR A 56 -3.19 -1.71 -12.14
C TYR A 56 -3.49 -0.27 -11.69
N LEU A 57 -3.08 0.09 -10.47
CA LEU A 57 -3.27 1.46 -9.95
C LEU A 57 -2.45 2.49 -10.73
N ARG A 58 -1.23 2.16 -11.14
CA ARG A 58 -0.41 3.02 -12.01
C ARG A 58 -1.12 3.29 -13.33
N ASP A 59 -1.70 2.27 -13.95
CA ASP A 59 -2.41 2.41 -15.22
C ASP A 59 -3.70 3.24 -15.07
N GLN A 60 -4.25 3.35 -13.86
CA GLN A 60 -5.32 4.28 -13.50
C GLN A 60 -4.82 5.71 -13.20
N GLY A 61 -3.52 5.97 -13.30
CA GLY A 61 -2.92 7.30 -13.07
C GLY A 61 -2.19 7.46 -11.73
N ALA A 62 -2.04 6.40 -10.93
CA ALA A 62 -1.26 6.49 -9.69
C ALA A 62 0.22 6.78 -9.99
N GLN A 63 0.74 7.87 -9.43
CA GLN A 63 2.15 8.28 -9.58
C GLN A 63 3.04 7.72 -8.47
N ALA A 64 2.45 7.29 -7.36
CA ALA A 64 3.14 6.68 -6.22
C ALA A 64 2.20 5.74 -5.48
N VAL A 65 2.76 4.78 -4.74
CA VAL A 65 2.00 3.87 -3.88
C VAL A 65 2.45 4.02 -2.44
N ILE A 66 1.47 4.13 -1.54
CA ILE A 66 1.69 4.20 -0.10
C ILE A 66 1.60 2.79 0.48
N LEU A 67 2.70 2.31 1.07
CA LEU A 67 2.74 1.05 1.82
C LEU A 67 2.24 1.34 3.24
N GLY A 68 0.94 1.11 3.46
CA GLY A 68 0.22 1.54 4.66
C GLY A 68 0.45 0.69 5.92
N CYS A 69 1.22 -0.39 5.84
CA CYS A 69 1.67 -1.11 7.03
C CYS A 69 3.11 -1.60 6.83
N THR A 70 3.87 -1.66 7.92
CA THR A 70 5.29 -2.03 7.92
C THR A 70 5.53 -3.45 7.41
N GLU A 71 4.53 -4.30 7.51
CA GLU A 71 4.55 -5.69 7.06
C GLU A 71 4.45 -5.82 5.54
N ILE A 72 3.76 -4.90 4.85
CA ILE A 72 3.72 -4.87 3.38
C ILE A 72 5.11 -4.50 2.84
N ALA A 73 5.86 -3.66 3.54
CA ALA A 73 7.23 -3.31 3.18
C ALA A 73 8.21 -4.49 3.30
N LEU A 74 7.83 -5.59 3.98
CA LEU A 74 8.59 -6.85 3.98
C LEU A 74 8.34 -7.69 2.71
N LEU A 75 7.19 -7.49 2.05
CA LEU A 75 6.79 -8.24 0.86
C LEU A 75 7.18 -7.55 -0.44
N VAL A 76 7.02 -6.22 -0.50
CA VAL A 76 7.27 -5.39 -1.68
C VAL A 76 8.11 -4.18 -1.30
N SER A 77 9.15 -3.92 -2.09
CA SER A 77 10.09 -2.83 -1.92
C SER A 77 10.15 -1.94 -3.16
N GLN A 78 10.92 -0.85 -3.10
CA GLN A 78 11.19 0.01 -4.26
C GLN A 78 11.92 -0.74 -5.39
N GLU A 79 12.64 -1.82 -5.07
CA GLU A 79 13.40 -2.61 -6.06
C GLU A 79 12.47 -3.49 -6.91
N ASP A 80 11.27 -3.79 -6.42
CA ASP A 80 10.32 -4.68 -7.08
C ASP A 80 9.43 -3.95 -8.11
N THR A 81 9.44 -2.61 -8.14
CA THR A 81 8.57 -1.81 -9.01
C THR A 81 9.18 -0.47 -9.38
N ASN A 82 8.89 -0.01 -10.61
CA ASN A 82 9.27 1.33 -11.07
C ASN A 82 8.33 2.43 -10.55
N VAL A 83 7.25 2.05 -9.85
CA VAL A 83 6.36 3.01 -9.20
C VAL A 83 6.99 3.42 -7.86
N PRO A 84 7.13 4.72 -7.57
CA PRO A 84 7.62 5.19 -6.27
C PRO A 84 6.82 4.59 -5.10
N CYS A 85 7.52 3.87 -4.22
CA CYS A 85 6.97 3.26 -3.02
C CYS A 85 7.31 4.13 -1.82
N MET A 86 6.28 4.69 -1.17
CA MET A 86 6.45 5.45 0.07
C MET A 86 5.93 4.62 1.23
N ILE A 87 6.81 4.26 2.16
CA ILE A 87 6.36 3.78 3.46
C ILE A 87 5.68 4.95 4.16
N GLN A 88 4.49 4.73 4.74
CA GLN A 88 4.01 5.69 5.73
C GLN A 88 5.02 5.67 6.88
N PRO A 89 5.74 6.78 7.16
CA PRO A 89 6.31 6.89 8.48
C PRO A 89 5.10 6.87 9.40
N LEU A 90 5.00 5.82 10.22
CA LEU A 90 4.20 5.87 11.43
C LEU A 90 4.44 7.26 12.02
N TYR A 91 3.38 8.06 12.08
CA TYR A 91 3.37 9.35 12.73
C TYR A 91 4.20 9.22 14.02
N MET A 92 5.42 9.76 14.00
CA MET A 92 6.23 9.96 15.19
C MET A 92 5.93 11.39 15.63
N PRO A 93 4.96 11.62 16.53
CA PRO A 93 4.88 12.90 17.21
C PRO A 93 6.10 12.98 18.12
N GLY A 94 7.21 13.57 17.66
CA GLY A 94 8.39 13.72 18.50
C GLY A 94 9.75 13.72 17.82
N ARG A 95 9.90 14.28 16.62
CA ARG A 95 11.19 14.88 16.24
C ARG A 95 11.03 16.40 16.25
N GLN A 96 11.14 16.96 17.44
CA GLN A 96 11.97 18.14 17.67
C GLN A 96 13.38 17.65 17.98
#